data_AF-X0ZZU9-F1
#
_entry.id   AF-X0ZZU9-F1
#
_cell.length_a   1.000
_cell.length_b   1.000
_cell.length_c   1.000
_cell.angle_alpha   90.00
_cell.angle_beta   90.00
_cell.angle_gamma   90.00
#
_symmetry.space_group_name_H-M   'P 1'
#
loop_
_entity.id
_entity.type
_entity.pdbx_description
1 polymer ?
#
loop_
_entity_poly.entity_id
_entity_poly.type
_entity_poly.pdbx_seq_one_letter_code
_entity_poly.pdbx_strand_id
1 'polypeptide(L)'
;MGQNHYLITSLPALGELGSDPPMTGAEFLGHLADSPGAAKPVETLLLADDLLQRDAVLAGEMDQASPAVLTAAQLADEEPLPGYLVDDERVQPRRVAGDAVWAAYFRRAAEVADSRRCRFLSDWVGFEVALRNALAEHRAKALELEAHEYLVEPELSAD
;
A
#
# COMPACT_ATOMS: atom_id res chain seq x y z
N MET A 1 9.29 -28.21 9.73
CA MET A 1 8.71 -28.32 8.38
C MET A 1 7.20 -28.26 8.53
N GLY A 2 6.59 -27.09 8.33
CA GLY A 2 5.14 -26.93 8.26
C GLY A 2 4.79 -26.58 6.82
N GLN A 3 4.05 -27.45 6.16
CA GLN A 3 3.61 -27.27 4.78
C GLN A 3 2.38 -26.35 4.77
N ASN A 4 2.60 -25.04 4.59
CA ASN A 4 1.51 -24.07 4.43
C ASN A 4 0.98 -24.15 2.99
N HIS A 5 0.23 -25.21 2.68
CA HIS A 5 -0.52 -25.31 1.44
C HIS A 5 -1.85 -24.57 1.59
N TYR A 6 -1.86 -23.24 1.47
CA TYR A 6 -3.09 -22.54 1.09
C TYR A 6 -3.30 -22.84 -0.38
N LEU A 7 -3.98 -23.95 -0.65
CA LEU A 7 -4.44 -24.24 -2.01
C LEU A 7 -5.36 -23.09 -2.41
N ILE A 8 -5.20 -22.54 -3.61
CA ILE A 8 -6.15 -21.56 -4.18
C ILE A 8 -7.61 -22.05 -4.08
N THR A 9 -7.83 -23.36 -3.96
CA THR A 9 -9.13 -24.01 -3.74
C THR A 9 -9.72 -23.86 -2.33
N SER A 10 -8.99 -23.33 -1.34
CA SER A 10 -9.53 -22.99 -0.01
C SER A 10 -10.04 -21.56 0.07
N LEU A 11 -9.89 -20.76 -0.99
CA LEU A 11 -10.53 -19.46 -1.09
C LEU A 11 -11.99 -19.64 -1.53
N PRO A 12 -12.93 -18.85 -0.99
CA PRO A 12 -14.30 -18.85 -1.48
C PRO A 12 -14.33 -18.46 -2.96
N ALA A 13 -15.35 -18.94 -3.67
CA ALA A 13 -15.55 -18.58 -5.06
C ALA A 13 -15.69 -17.05 -5.18
N LEU A 14 -14.98 -16.47 -6.14
CA LEU A 14 -15.21 -15.09 -6.54
C LEU A 14 -16.62 -15.00 -7.13
N GLY A 15 -17.39 -14.01 -6.70
CA GLY A 15 -18.71 -13.73 -7.25
C GLY A 15 -18.62 -13.19 -8.69
N GLU A 16 -19.67 -12.54 -9.15
CA GLU A 16 -19.67 -11.87 -10.45
C GLU A 16 -18.75 -10.63 -10.43
N LEU A 17 -18.28 -10.20 -11.61
CA LEU A 17 -17.47 -8.99 -11.72
C LEU A 17 -18.27 -7.79 -11.18
N GLY A 18 -17.68 -7.06 -10.22
CA GLY A 18 -18.33 -5.91 -9.57
C GLY A 18 -19.21 -6.28 -8.37
N SER A 19 -19.31 -7.57 -8.01
CA SER A 19 -19.88 -7.96 -6.72
C SER A 19 -18.88 -7.74 -5.58
N ASP A 20 -19.40 -7.60 -4.36
CA ASP A 20 -18.57 -7.50 -3.17
C ASP A 20 -17.68 -8.74 -3.02
N PRO A 21 -16.42 -8.57 -2.59
CA PRO A 21 -15.55 -9.70 -2.34
C PRO A 21 -16.17 -10.60 -1.25
N PRO A 22 -16.03 -11.93 -1.37
CA PRO A 22 -16.65 -12.88 -0.44
C PRO A 22 -16.09 -12.81 0.99
N MET A 23 -14.98 -12.09 1.19
CA MET A 23 -14.41 -11.74 2.48
C MET A 23 -13.72 -10.39 2.40
N THR A 24 -13.65 -9.71 3.54
CA THR A 24 -12.88 -8.47 3.72
C THR A 24 -11.37 -8.75 3.78
N GLY A 25 -10.56 -7.71 3.58
CA GLY A 25 -9.10 -7.81 3.74
C GLY A 25 -8.70 -8.20 5.18
N ALA A 26 -9.41 -7.70 6.18
CA ALA A 26 -9.19 -8.07 7.59
C ALA A 26 -9.48 -9.55 7.86
N GLU A 27 -10.58 -10.09 7.32
CA GLU A 27 -10.89 -11.53 7.43
C GLU A 27 -9.84 -12.39 6.71
N PHE A 28 -9.37 -11.94 5.54
CA PHE A 28 -8.30 -12.62 4.82
C PHE A 28 -6.98 -12.66 5.62
N LEU A 29 -6.61 -11.56 6.28
CA LEU A 29 -5.45 -11.54 7.19
C LEU A 29 -5.64 -12.48 8.37
N GLY A 30 -6.87 -12.57 8.92
CA GLY A 30 -7.21 -13.51 9.97
C GLY A 30 -6.90 -14.98 9.60
N HIS A 31 -7.10 -15.34 8.33
CA HIS A 31 -6.76 -16.69 7.85
C HIS A 31 -5.25 -16.97 7.79
N LEU A 32 -4.41 -15.93 7.82
CA LEU A 32 -2.95 -16.03 7.78
C LEU A 32 -2.31 -16.01 9.17
N ALA A 33 -3.10 -15.98 10.25
CA ALA A 33 -2.61 -15.86 11.63
C ALA A 33 -1.53 -16.91 11.99
N ASP A 34 -1.70 -18.16 11.52
CA ASP A 34 -0.76 -19.26 11.78
C ASP A 34 0.41 -19.31 10.77
N SER A 35 0.48 -18.35 9.85
CA SER A 35 1.46 -18.30 8.76
C SER A 35 2.21 -16.96 8.72
N PRO A 36 3.05 -16.67 9.74
CA PRO A 36 3.72 -15.38 9.87
C PRO A 36 4.68 -15.03 8.71
N GLY A 37 5.15 -16.04 7.97
CA GLY A 37 5.94 -15.83 6.76
C GLY A 37 5.14 -15.25 5.58
N ALA A 38 3.87 -15.63 5.45
CA ALA A 38 2.97 -15.16 4.41
C ALA A 38 2.17 -13.92 4.84
N ALA A 39 1.85 -13.81 6.13
CA ALA A 39 1.06 -12.70 6.67
C ALA A 39 1.72 -11.34 6.39
N LYS A 40 3.04 -11.21 6.58
CA LYS A 40 3.68 -9.88 6.51
C LYS A 40 3.68 -9.28 5.09
N PRO A 41 4.05 -10.01 4.01
CA PRO A 41 3.89 -9.49 2.66
C PRO A 41 2.44 -9.15 2.29
N VAL A 42 1.47 -9.94 2.74
CA VAL A 42 0.04 -9.68 2.48
C VAL A 42 -0.45 -8.45 3.22
N GLU A 43 -0.10 -8.29 4.50
CA GLU A 43 -0.39 -7.09 5.28
C GLU A 43 0.20 -5.85 4.61
N THR A 44 1.42 -5.93 4.07
CA THR A 44 2.04 -4.83 3.33
C THR A 44 1.27 -4.46 2.05
N LEU A 45 0.77 -5.45 1.30
CA LEU A 45 -0.07 -5.19 0.11
C LEU A 45 -1.39 -4.53 0.51
N LEU A 46 -2.06 -5.07 1.52
CA LEU A 46 -3.35 -4.53 1.98
C LEU A 46 -3.21 -3.14 2.60
N LEU A 47 -2.06 -2.82 3.21
CA LEU A 47 -1.79 -1.47 3.70
C LEU A 47 -1.76 -0.43 2.57
N ALA A 48 -1.37 -0.78 1.33
CA ALA A 48 -1.48 0.17 0.21
C ALA A 48 -2.94 0.48 -0.12
N ASP A 49 -3.83 -0.52 -0.06
CA ASP A 49 -5.26 -0.31 -0.26
C ASP A 49 -5.83 0.58 0.85
N ASP A 50 -5.47 0.35 2.11
CA ASP A 50 -5.87 1.22 3.22
C ASP A 50 -5.40 2.67 3.05
N LEU A 51 -4.19 2.90 2.52
CA LEU A 51 -3.69 4.24 2.22
C LEU A 51 -4.44 4.90 1.06
N LEU A 52 -4.84 4.13 0.06
CA LEU A 52 -5.70 4.61 -1.03
C LEU A 52 -7.09 4.98 -0.51
N GLN A 53 -7.68 4.14 0.33
CA GLN A 53 -8.95 4.42 1.01
C GLN A 53 -8.84 5.68 1.89
N ARG A 54 -7.72 5.84 2.61
CA ARG A 54 -7.44 7.07 3.38
C ARG A 54 -7.45 8.31 2.50
N ASP A 55 -6.73 8.30 1.38
CA ASP A 55 -6.70 9.44 0.45
C ASP A 55 -8.11 9.77 -0.07
N ALA A 56 -8.93 8.74 -0.37
CA ALA A 56 -10.31 8.92 -0.81
C ALA A 56 -11.23 9.49 0.29
N VAL A 57 -11.11 9.01 1.53
CA VAL A 57 -11.86 9.53 2.69
C VAL A 57 -11.51 11.00 2.93
N LEU A 58 -10.23 11.35 2.92
CA LEU A 58 -9.78 12.74 3.14
C LEU A 58 -10.16 13.68 2.01
N ALA A 59 -10.26 13.17 0.78
CA ALA A 59 -10.79 13.92 -0.35
C ALA A 59 -12.33 14.04 -0.33
N GLY A 60 -13.02 13.34 0.57
CA GLY A 60 -14.49 13.26 0.60
C GLY A 60 -15.08 12.46 -0.55
N GLU A 61 -14.28 11.61 -1.21
CA GLU A 61 -14.70 10.73 -2.30
C GLU A 61 -15.24 9.39 -1.79
N MET A 62 -15.04 9.08 -0.51
CA MET A 62 -15.46 7.83 0.13
C MET A 62 -16.04 8.10 1.52
N ASP A 63 -17.30 7.72 1.73
CA ASP A 63 -17.99 7.88 3.02
C ASP A 63 -17.73 6.70 3.98
N GLN A 64 -17.52 5.50 3.43
CA GLN A 64 -17.35 4.28 4.20
C GLN A 64 -16.14 3.49 3.69
N ALA A 65 -15.07 3.50 4.48
CA ALA A 65 -13.90 2.68 4.26
C ALA A 65 -14.01 1.33 4.99
N SER A 66 -13.34 0.32 4.45
CA SER A 66 -13.22 -1.02 5.01
C SER A 66 -11.73 -1.40 5.07
N PRO A 67 -10.96 -0.81 6.00
CA PRO A 67 -9.52 -1.04 6.07
C PRO A 67 -9.21 -2.44 6.60
N ALA A 68 -8.08 -2.99 6.15
CA ALA A 68 -7.60 -4.31 6.55
C ALA A 68 -6.54 -4.25 7.67
N VAL A 69 -5.72 -3.21 7.69
CA VAL A 69 -4.53 -3.06 8.56
C VAL A 69 -4.67 -1.85 9.49
N LEU A 70 -5.06 -0.70 8.94
CA LEU A 70 -5.29 0.54 9.68
C LEU A 70 -6.68 0.54 10.34
N THR A 71 -6.85 1.41 11.33
CA THR A 71 -8.17 1.66 11.93
C THR A 71 -8.96 2.67 11.09
N ALA A 72 -10.30 2.62 11.17
CA ALA A 72 -11.14 3.65 10.55
C ALA A 72 -10.79 5.07 11.04
N ALA A 73 -10.43 5.22 12.33
CA ALA A 73 -9.99 6.49 12.90
C ALA A 73 -8.67 6.99 12.28
N GLN A 74 -7.73 6.08 11.99
CA GLN A 74 -6.48 6.42 11.29
C GLN A 74 -6.71 6.84 9.83
N LEU A 75 -7.68 6.22 9.15
CA LEU A 75 -8.11 6.63 7.81
C LEU A 75 -8.76 8.02 7.81
N ALA A 76 -9.56 8.33 8.84
CA ALA A 76 -10.24 9.61 8.98
C ALA A 76 -9.34 10.74 9.53
N ASP A 77 -8.05 10.47 9.77
CA ASP A 77 -7.09 11.40 10.42
C ASP A 77 -7.50 11.82 11.84
N GLU A 78 -8.33 11.01 12.50
CA GLU A 78 -8.75 11.17 13.90
C GLU A 78 -7.73 10.57 14.88
N GLU A 79 -6.94 9.60 14.41
CA GLU A 79 -5.82 8.99 15.14
C GLU A 79 -4.53 9.06 14.31
N PRO A 80 -3.36 9.19 14.95
CA PRO A 80 -2.10 9.22 14.24
C PRO A 80 -1.83 7.89 13.53
N LEU A 81 -1.27 8.00 12.32
CA LEU A 81 -0.73 6.85 11.60
C LEU A 81 0.40 6.18 12.40
N PRO A 82 0.63 4.87 12.18
CA PRO A 82 1.78 4.18 12.74
C PRO A 82 3.10 4.91 12.45
N GLY A 83 3.99 4.98 13.45
CA GLY A 83 5.24 5.76 13.38
C GLY A 83 6.06 5.51 12.11
N TYR A 84 6.15 4.27 11.64
CA TYR A 84 6.90 3.95 10.41
C TYR A 84 6.32 4.53 9.10
N LEU A 85 5.11 5.12 9.14
CA LEU A 85 4.51 5.83 8.01
C LEU A 85 4.68 7.36 8.10
N VAL A 86 5.15 7.88 9.23
CA VAL A 86 5.24 9.33 9.50
C VAL A 86 6.64 9.76 9.95
N ASP A 87 7.42 8.88 10.58
CA ASP A 87 8.77 9.13 11.04
C ASP A 87 9.75 8.89 9.90
N ASP A 88 10.05 9.95 9.17
CA ASP A 88 11.33 10.02 8.47
C ASP A 88 11.91 11.42 8.51
N GLU A 89 12.72 11.69 9.54
CA GLU A 89 13.54 12.91 9.67
C GLU A 89 14.49 13.12 8.48
N ARG A 90 14.70 12.09 7.62
CA ARG A 90 15.56 12.14 6.44
C ARG A 90 14.88 12.75 5.21
N VAL A 91 13.58 13.06 5.27
CA VAL A 91 12.81 13.53 4.11
C VAL A 91 12.70 15.05 4.12
N GLN A 92 13.18 15.70 3.06
CA GLN A 92 12.86 17.10 2.81
C GLN A 92 11.33 17.24 2.71
N PRO A 93 10.74 18.32 3.28
CA PRO A 93 9.30 18.52 3.23
C PRO A 93 8.82 18.45 1.78
N ARG A 94 7.96 17.47 1.48
CA ARG A 94 7.37 17.30 0.14
C ARG A 94 6.29 18.32 -0.09
N ARG A 95 6.08 18.69 -1.36
CA ARG A 95 5.02 19.64 -1.74
C ARG A 95 3.62 19.14 -1.39
N VAL A 96 3.39 17.84 -1.49
CA VAL A 96 2.12 17.20 -1.15
C VAL A 96 2.33 16.34 0.09
N ALA A 97 1.59 16.64 1.17
CA ALA A 97 1.73 15.92 2.44
C ALA A 97 1.48 14.41 2.29
N GLY A 98 0.52 14.00 1.45
CA GLY A 98 0.23 12.60 1.15
C GLY A 98 1.41 11.85 0.52
N ASP A 99 2.24 12.52 -0.28
CA ASP A 99 3.39 11.86 -0.93
C ASP A 99 4.45 11.43 0.07
N ALA A 100 4.56 12.09 1.23
CA ALA A 100 5.48 11.68 2.29
C ALA A 100 5.08 10.32 2.89
N VAL A 101 3.78 10.12 3.13
CA VAL A 101 3.22 8.86 3.64
C VAL A 101 3.44 7.73 2.63
N TRP A 102 3.16 7.99 1.35
CA TRP A 102 3.39 7.01 0.27
C TRP A 102 4.87 6.61 0.14
N ALA A 103 5.80 7.55 0.33
CA ALA A 103 7.23 7.20 0.35
C ALA A 103 7.62 6.34 1.55
N ALA A 104 7.18 6.72 2.74
CA ALA A 104 7.45 5.94 3.95
C ALA A 104 6.89 4.52 3.78
N TYR A 105 5.70 4.40 3.20
CA TYR A 105 5.11 3.12 2.82
C TYR A 105 5.98 2.33 1.83
N PHE A 106 6.39 2.91 0.69
CA PHE A 106 7.15 2.17 -0.33
C PHE A 106 8.54 1.75 0.16
N ARG A 107 9.23 2.59 0.93
CA ARG A 107 10.48 2.19 1.62
C ARG A 107 10.24 0.99 2.52
N ARG A 108 9.19 1.07 3.35
CA ARG A 108 8.86 -0.03 4.25
C ARG A 108 8.47 -1.30 3.49
N ALA A 109 7.75 -1.18 2.39
CA ALA A 109 7.37 -2.30 1.54
C ALA A 109 8.60 -2.98 0.91
N ALA A 110 9.57 -2.19 0.43
CA ALA A 110 10.85 -2.69 -0.06
C ALA A 110 11.65 -3.43 1.03
N GLU A 111 11.72 -2.87 2.25
CA GLU A 111 12.36 -3.54 3.40
C GLU A 111 11.67 -4.88 3.75
N VAL A 112 10.33 -4.92 3.69
CA VAL A 112 9.57 -6.16 3.92
C VAL A 112 9.85 -7.16 2.81
N ALA A 113 9.91 -6.72 1.55
CA ALA A 113 10.22 -7.58 0.41
C ALA A 113 11.60 -8.24 0.57
N ASP A 114 12.64 -7.46 0.91
CA ASP A 114 14.00 -7.96 1.11
C ASP A 114 14.09 -8.89 2.32
N SER A 115 13.60 -8.46 3.49
CA SER A 115 13.66 -9.26 4.73
C SER A 115 12.91 -10.59 4.65
N ARG A 116 11.86 -10.67 3.82
CA ARG A 116 11.09 -11.90 3.56
C ARG A 116 11.52 -12.63 2.30
N ARG A 117 12.49 -12.10 1.54
CA ARG A 117 12.90 -12.60 0.22
C ARG A 117 11.69 -12.82 -0.71
N CYS A 118 10.71 -11.92 -0.63
CA CYS A 118 9.47 -11.99 -1.37
C CYS A 118 9.65 -11.30 -2.72
N ARG A 119 10.03 -12.06 -3.75
CA ARG A 119 10.22 -11.53 -5.10
C ARG A 119 8.97 -10.85 -5.65
N PHE A 120 7.79 -11.43 -5.42
CA PHE A 120 6.53 -10.84 -5.85
C PHE A 120 6.36 -9.41 -5.31
N LEU A 121 6.58 -9.22 -4.00
CA LEU A 121 6.43 -7.90 -3.37
C LEU A 121 7.47 -6.92 -3.90
N SER A 122 8.71 -7.37 -4.15
CA SER A 122 9.75 -6.54 -4.76
C SER A 122 9.36 -6.06 -6.16
N ASP A 123 8.91 -6.98 -7.02
CA ASP A 123 8.50 -6.69 -8.40
C ASP A 123 7.26 -5.77 -8.41
N TRP A 124 6.32 -6.00 -7.48
CA TRP A 124 5.13 -5.16 -7.30
C TRP A 124 5.47 -3.74 -6.84
N VAL A 125 6.34 -3.57 -5.83
CA VAL A 125 6.80 -2.25 -5.37
C VAL A 125 7.43 -1.48 -6.53
N GLY A 126 8.32 -2.12 -7.29
CA GLY A 126 8.99 -1.45 -8.41
C GLY A 126 8.02 -1.02 -9.51
N PHE A 127 7.02 -1.85 -9.82
CA PHE A 127 5.98 -1.50 -10.77
C PHE A 127 5.11 -0.33 -10.31
N GLU A 128 4.61 -0.36 -9.07
CA GLU A 128 3.72 0.69 -8.54
C GLU A 128 4.43 2.04 -8.44
N VAL A 129 5.68 2.05 -7.98
CA VAL A 129 6.50 3.25 -7.92
C VAL A 129 6.75 3.82 -9.33
N ALA A 130 7.11 2.97 -10.30
CA ALA A 130 7.31 3.39 -11.68
C ALA A 130 6.05 3.99 -12.30
N LEU A 131 4.89 3.34 -12.10
CA LEU A 131 3.60 3.83 -12.60
C LEU A 131 3.23 5.18 -11.99
N ARG A 132 3.36 5.32 -10.66
CA ARG A 132 3.03 6.56 -9.95
C ARG A 132 3.92 7.72 -10.41
N ASN A 133 5.23 7.47 -10.54
CA ASN A 133 6.19 8.48 -10.98
C ASN A 133 5.96 8.86 -12.44
N ALA A 134 5.70 7.91 -13.34
CA ALA A 134 5.37 8.21 -14.74
C ALA A 134 4.10 9.09 -14.86
N LEU A 135 3.09 8.83 -14.03
CA LEU A 135 1.88 9.65 -13.97
C LEU A 135 2.17 11.05 -13.42
N ALA A 136 3.00 11.16 -12.39
CA ALA A 136 3.42 12.44 -11.82
C ALA A 136 4.20 13.28 -12.85
N GLU A 137 5.14 12.68 -13.57
CA GLU A 137 5.89 13.32 -14.66
C GLU A 137 4.96 13.82 -15.77
N HIS A 138 4.01 12.97 -16.20
CA HIS A 138 3.06 13.34 -17.24
C HIS A 138 2.18 14.52 -16.81
N ARG A 139 1.72 14.54 -15.55
CA ARG A 139 0.92 15.64 -14.98
C ARG A 139 1.75 16.91 -14.82
N ALA A 140 2.97 16.80 -14.29
CA ALA A 140 3.87 17.94 -14.13
C ALA A 140 4.18 18.60 -15.49
N LYS A 141 4.45 17.78 -16.51
CA LYS A 141 4.64 18.27 -17.90
C LYS A 141 3.39 18.99 -18.43
N ALA A 142 2.20 18.46 -18.19
CA ALA A 142 0.95 19.09 -18.63
C ALA A 142 0.65 20.41 -17.91
N LEU A 143 1.18 20.60 -16.70
CA LEU A 143 0.98 21.77 -15.85
C LEU A 143 2.19 22.72 -15.84
N GLU A 144 3.22 22.45 -16.65
CA GLU A 144 4.48 23.22 -16.67
C GLU A 144 5.17 23.31 -15.30
N LEU A 145 5.12 22.22 -14.53
CA LEU A 145 5.74 22.08 -13.22
C LEU A 145 7.01 21.23 -13.28
N GLU A 146 7.87 21.41 -12.28
CA GLU A 146 9.08 20.61 -12.09
C GLU A 146 8.74 19.23 -11.51
N ALA A 147 8.87 18.17 -12.32
CA ALA A 147 8.43 16.82 -11.94
C ALA A 147 9.16 16.24 -10.73
N HIS A 148 10.45 16.56 -10.55
CA HIS A 148 11.28 16.00 -9.48
C HIS A 148 10.76 16.32 -8.06
N GLU A 149 9.95 17.38 -7.92
CA GLU A 149 9.31 17.76 -6.65
C GLU A 149 8.13 16.85 -6.26
N TYR A 150 7.69 15.98 -7.17
CA TYR A 150 6.49 15.13 -7.04
C TYR A 150 6.79 13.62 -7.14
N LEU A 151 8.07 13.24 -7.34
CA LEU A 151 8.46 11.84 -7.42
C LEU A 151 8.47 11.21 -6.03
N VAL A 152 8.01 9.96 -5.96
CA VAL A 152 7.99 9.14 -4.75
C VAL A 152 9.01 8.01 -4.92
N GLU A 153 10.05 8.00 -4.09
CA GLU A 153 11.13 6.99 -4.07
C GLU A 153 11.56 6.50 -5.47
N PRO A 154 11.96 7.40 -6.38
CA PRO A 154 12.26 7.04 -7.77
C PRO A 154 13.31 5.93 -7.91
N GLU A 155 14.22 5.79 -6.93
CA GLU A 155 15.22 4.73 -6.84
C GLU A 155 14.65 3.32 -6.65
N LEU A 156 13.38 3.19 -6.25
CA LEU A 156 12.68 1.90 -6.11
C LEU A 156 11.98 1.47 -7.40
N SER A 157 11.91 2.33 -8.42
CA SER A 157 11.24 2.03 -9.69
C SER A 157 11.85 0.80 -10.36
N ALA A 158 11.00 -0.05 -10.94
CA ALA A 158 11.47 -1.08 -11.86
C ALA A 158 12.00 -0.43 -13.16
N ASP A 159 13.08 -1.00 -13.71
CA ASP A 159 13.63 -0.64 -15.03
C ASP A 159 12.67 -0.95 -16.19
#